data_AF-A0A968BTS2-F1
#
_entry.id   AF-A0A968BTS2-F1
#
_cell.length_a   1.000
_cell.length_b   1.000
_cell.length_c   1.000
_cell.angle_alpha   90.00
_cell.angle_beta   90.00
_cell.angle_gamma   90.00
#
_symmetry.space_group_name_H-M   'P 1'
#
loop_
_entity.id
_entity.type
_entity.pdbx_description
1 polymer ?
#
loop_
_entity_poly.entity_id
_entity_poly.type
_entity_poly.pdbx_seq_one_letter_code
_entity_poly.pdbx_strand_id
1 'polypeptide(L)'
;MAKRLDRLQKQLTALEREKVELEAAIADLGRGQAEKRQALTAAQARAERTPSAENETVASGLEHEVTGLAGQLERKRAALAQVDVDLVNARAAVAKADRAAACAELSALLDQVADAAGQVDADVSNVAAWARLQTAVDDTNTLYRERIGTAGEFRVIFGTSPRELLPRVFAWHQARAAAAVGAGKPPQQPGALSQLLNLGHAQARIKRLLP
;
A
#
# COMPACT_ATOMS: atom_id res chain seq x y z
N MET A 1 7.96 -11.33 1.62
CA MET A 1 7.19 -10.09 1.38
C MET A 1 6.75 -9.43 2.70
N ALA A 2 6.02 -10.12 3.58
CA ALA A 2 5.50 -9.55 4.84
C ALA A 2 6.54 -8.84 5.74
N LYS A 3 7.71 -9.44 5.97
CA LYS A 3 8.79 -8.82 6.77
C LYS A 3 9.31 -7.50 6.18
N ARG A 4 9.28 -7.35 4.86
CA ARG A 4 9.74 -6.11 4.18
C ARG A 4 8.70 -5.01 4.32
N LEU A 5 7.41 -5.34 4.17
CA LEU A 5 6.31 -4.38 4.34
C LEU A 5 6.26 -3.86 5.78
N ASP A 6 6.35 -4.76 6.78
CA ASP A 6 6.40 -4.39 8.20
C ASP A 6 7.58 -3.45 8.50
N ARG A 7 8.78 -3.73 7.96
CA ARG A 7 9.94 -2.85 8.11
C ARG A 7 9.70 -1.46 7.52
N LEU A 8 9.11 -1.38 6.32
CA LEU A 8 8.82 -0.10 5.67
C LEU A 8 7.73 0.69 6.40
N GLN A 9 6.71 0.02 6.93
CA GLN A 9 5.66 0.65 7.75
C GLN A 9 6.25 1.22 9.04
N LYS A 10 7.12 0.47 9.73
CA LYS A 10 7.84 0.96 10.91
C LYS A 10 8.70 2.18 10.61
N GLN A 11 9.39 2.17 9.47
CA GLN A 11 10.18 3.33 9.03
C GLN A 11 9.29 4.55 8.75
N LEU A 12 8.14 4.35 8.08
CA LEU A 12 7.18 5.43 7.84
C LEU A 12 6.67 6.04 9.15
N THR A 13 6.27 5.21 10.12
CA THR A 13 5.83 5.69 11.44
C THR A 13 6.93 6.43 12.19
N ALA A 14 8.19 5.99 12.07
CA ALA A 14 9.32 6.69 12.68
C ALA A 14 9.52 8.09 12.07
N LEU A 15 9.49 8.21 10.75
CA LEU A 15 9.59 9.49 10.04
C LEU A 15 8.42 10.43 10.37
N GLU A 16 7.20 9.89 10.52
CA GLU A 16 6.03 10.69 10.90
C GLU A 16 6.16 11.26 12.31
N ARG A 17 6.76 10.51 13.24
CA ARG A 17 7.08 11.01 14.58
C ARG A 17 8.17 12.07 14.55
N GLU A 18 9.25 11.81 13.81
CA GLU A 18 10.37 12.76 13.66
C GLU A 18 9.89 14.09 13.08
N LYS A 19 8.97 14.07 12.11
CA LYS A 19 8.33 15.27 11.57
C LYS A 19 7.64 16.10 12.67
N VAL A 20 6.80 15.45 13.47
CA VAL A 20 6.06 16.13 14.56
C VAL A 20 7.02 16.72 15.60
N GLU A 21 8.08 15.99 15.95
CA GLU A 21 9.12 16.47 16.87
C GLU A 21 9.88 17.70 16.31
N LEU A 22 10.20 17.68 15.01
CA LEU A 22 10.84 18.82 14.35
C LEU A 22 9.93 20.04 14.25
N GLU A 23 8.65 19.85 13.92
CA GLU A 23 7.65 20.93 13.90
C GLU A 23 7.50 21.59 15.27
N ALA A 24 7.42 20.78 16.35
CA ALA A 24 7.38 21.29 17.71
C ALA A 24 8.66 22.07 18.06
N ALA A 25 9.84 21.51 17.77
CA ALA A 25 11.11 22.19 18.03
C ALA A 25 11.25 23.52 17.27
N ILE A 26 10.77 23.59 16.02
CA ILE A 26 10.76 24.84 15.23
C ILE A 26 9.82 25.86 15.86
N ALA A 27 8.64 25.45 16.32
CA ALA A 27 7.70 26.34 16.98
C ALA A 27 8.29 26.91 18.28
N ASP A 28 8.94 26.07 19.09
CA ASP A 28 9.55 26.46 20.35
C ASP A 28 10.73 27.43 20.15
N LEU A 29 11.64 27.12 19.22
CA LEU A 29 12.73 28.01 18.84
C LEU A 29 12.21 29.32 18.25
N GLY A 30 11.10 29.29 17.50
CA GLY A 30 10.46 30.47 16.94
C GLY A 30 9.92 31.41 18.03
N ARG A 31 9.29 30.85 19.07
CA ARG A 31 8.84 31.64 20.24
C ARG A 31 10.03 32.23 20.99
N GLY A 32 11.06 31.43 21.28
CA GLY A 32 12.27 31.91 21.94
C GLY A 32 13.00 33.01 21.15
N GLN A 33 13.04 32.91 19.82
CA GLN A 33 13.62 33.96 18.98
C GLN A 33 12.81 35.26 19.03
N ALA A 34 11.47 35.19 19.03
CA ALA A 34 10.61 36.37 19.12
C ALA A 34 10.79 37.09 20.46
N GLU A 35 10.84 36.35 21.57
CA GLU A 35 11.10 36.88 22.91
C GLU A 35 12.46 37.58 22.97
N LYS A 36 13.52 36.96 22.44
CA LYS A 36 14.87 37.54 22.41
C LYS A 36 14.96 38.78 21.52
N ARG A 37 14.23 38.83 20.40
CA ARG A 37 14.13 40.02 19.56
C ARG A 37 13.45 41.17 20.29
N GLN A 38 12.38 40.90 21.03
CA GLN A 38 11.72 41.92 21.84
C GLN A 38 12.65 42.47 22.93
N ALA A 39 13.39 41.58 23.62
CA ALA A 39 14.39 41.96 24.60
C ALA A 39 15.53 42.79 23.98
N LEU A 40 15.98 42.43 22.79
CA LEU A 40 16.99 43.17 22.05
C LEU A 40 16.52 44.59 21.72
N THR A 41 15.31 44.76 21.19
CA THR A 41 14.75 46.09 20.90
C THR A 41 14.68 46.95 22.18
N ALA A 42 14.30 46.37 23.31
CA ALA A 42 14.28 47.08 24.59
C ALA A 42 15.70 47.46 25.06
N ALA A 43 16.68 46.58 24.89
CA ALA A 43 18.08 46.82 25.24
C ALA A 43 18.71 47.92 24.37
N GLN A 44 18.46 47.91 23.06
CA GLN A 44 18.91 48.95 22.12
C GLN A 44 18.31 50.31 22.48
N ALA A 45 16.99 50.39 22.72
CA ALA A 45 16.35 51.63 23.15
C ALA A 45 16.89 52.15 24.50
N ARG A 46 17.33 51.26 25.40
CA ARG A 46 17.96 51.65 26.67
C ARG A 46 19.38 52.18 26.47
N ALA A 47 20.15 51.53 25.60
CA ALA A 47 21.50 51.99 25.23
C ALA A 47 21.47 53.38 24.59
N GLU A 48 20.48 53.67 23.73
CA GLU A 48 20.29 54.99 23.12
C GLU A 48 19.95 56.08 24.15
N ARG A 49 19.08 55.78 25.13
CA ARG A 49 18.65 56.74 26.16
C ARG A 49 19.72 56.97 27.22
N THR A 50 20.52 55.95 27.53
CA THR A 50 21.54 56.01 28.57
C THR A 50 22.79 55.27 28.08
N PRO A 51 23.64 55.95 27.29
CA PRO A 51 24.84 55.35 26.72
C PRO A 51 25.78 54.88 27.84
N SER A 52 26.02 53.57 27.90
CA SER A 52 26.98 52.96 28.81
C SER A 52 27.50 51.66 28.22
N ALA A 53 28.76 51.33 28.52
CA ALA A 53 29.39 50.10 28.05
C ALA A 53 28.61 48.83 28.49
N GLU A 54 27.94 48.88 29.65
CA GLU A 54 27.10 47.78 30.13
C GLU A 54 25.86 47.58 29.23
N ASN A 55 25.16 48.66 28.88
CA ASN A 55 23.98 48.59 28.00
C ASN A 55 24.35 48.11 26.58
N GLU A 56 25.49 48.54 26.05
CA GLU A 56 26.02 48.07 24.75
C GLU A 56 26.38 46.57 24.80
N THR A 57 27.00 46.11 25.88
CA THR A 57 27.35 44.70 26.07
C THR A 57 26.10 43.82 26.13
N VAL A 58 25.04 44.25 26.83
CA VAL A 58 23.76 43.54 26.89
C VAL A 58 23.10 43.45 25.52
N ALA A 59 23.05 44.56 24.77
CA ALA A 59 22.48 44.56 23.42
C ALA A 59 23.26 43.64 22.46
N SER A 60 24.60 43.71 22.48
CA SER A 60 25.46 42.84 21.66
C SER A 60 25.31 41.35 22.01
N GLY A 61 25.17 41.02 23.30
CA GLY A 61 24.89 39.65 23.76
C GLY A 61 23.56 39.13 23.22
N LEU A 62 22.49 39.94 23.28
CA LEU A 62 21.17 39.58 22.75
C LEU A 62 21.19 39.45 21.21
N GLU A 63 21.95 40.29 20.49
CA GLU A 63 22.16 40.15 19.04
C GLU A 63 22.80 38.80 18.69
N HIS A 64 23.83 38.40 19.43
CA HIS A 64 24.46 37.09 19.26
C HIS A 64 23.48 35.94 19.52
N GLU A 65 22.67 36.02 20.58
CA GLU A 65 21.67 35.00 20.88
C GLU A 65 20.59 34.90 19.79
N VAL A 66 20.05 36.03 19.31
CA VAL A 66 19.05 36.06 18.22
C VAL A 66 19.63 35.45 16.94
N THR A 67 20.90 35.73 16.64
CA THR A 67 21.61 35.20 15.47
C THR A 67 21.84 33.70 15.62
N GLY A 68 22.25 33.23 16.81
CA GLY A 68 22.40 31.80 17.11
C GLY A 68 21.09 31.03 16.97
N LEU A 69 19.98 31.56 17.49
CA LEU A 69 18.64 30.99 17.34
C LEU A 69 18.17 30.97 15.88
N ALA A 70 18.46 32.03 15.10
CA ALA A 70 18.15 32.07 13.67
C ALA A 70 18.83 30.92 12.92
N GLY A 71 20.12 30.69 13.16
CA GLY A 71 20.86 29.59 12.55
C GLY A 71 20.36 28.20 12.99
N GLN A 72 19.91 28.04 14.24
CA GLN A 72 19.28 26.81 14.69
C GLN A 72 17.95 26.55 13.98
N LEU A 73 17.10 27.57 13.85
CA LEU A 73 15.83 27.49 13.12
C LEU A 73 16.03 27.10 11.67
N GLU A 74 17.01 27.70 11.00
CA GLU A 74 17.33 27.37 9.60
C GLU A 74 17.73 25.90 9.45
N ARG A 75 18.63 25.40 10.31
CA ARG A 75 19.03 23.98 10.30
C ARG A 75 17.85 23.05 10.57
N LYS A 76 16.97 23.40 11.51
CA LYS A 76 15.78 22.58 11.82
C LYS A 76 14.76 22.58 10.68
N ARG A 77 14.55 23.71 10.00
CA ARG A 77 13.70 23.80 8.80
C ARG A 77 14.28 23.00 7.63
N ALA A 78 15.59 23.03 7.43
CA ALA A 78 16.25 22.21 6.42
C ALA A 78 16.09 20.71 6.72
N ALA A 79 16.24 20.30 7.99
CA ALA A 79 15.99 18.92 8.41
C ALA A 79 14.52 18.51 8.18
N LEU A 80 13.56 19.36 8.52
CA LEU A 80 12.13 19.11 8.28
C LEU A 80 11.83 18.92 6.79
N ALA A 81 12.39 19.78 5.93
CA ALA A 81 12.24 19.65 4.49
C ALA A 81 12.79 18.32 3.94
N GLN A 82 13.92 17.84 4.50
CA GLN A 82 14.46 16.53 4.15
C GLN A 82 13.55 15.38 4.62
N VAL A 83 13.02 15.45 5.84
CA VAL A 83 12.06 14.46 6.37
C VAL A 83 10.80 14.40 5.52
N ASP A 84 10.30 15.53 5.01
CA ASP A 84 9.15 15.56 4.10
C ASP A 84 9.42 14.82 2.78
N VAL A 85 10.62 14.98 2.21
CA VAL A 85 11.05 14.21 1.03
C VAL A 85 11.13 12.72 1.35
N ASP A 86 11.72 12.37 2.48
CA ASP A 86 11.86 10.98 2.92
C ASP A 86 10.51 10.32 3.20
N LEU A 87 9.53 11.07 3.72
CA LEU A 87 8.14 10.61 3.91
C LEU A 87 7.47 10.29 2.58
N VAL A 88 7.62 11.13 1.57
CA VAL A 88 7.08 10.86 0.22
C VAL A 88 7.69 9.58 -0.35
N ASN A 89 9.01 9.43 -0.24
CA ASN A 89 9.71 8.24 -0.72
C ASN A 89 9.31 6.98 0.06
N ALA A 90 9.18 7.06 1.39
CA ALA A 90 8.76 5.96 2.24
C ALA A 90 7.33 5.52 1.94
N ARG A 91 6.40 6.46 1.74
CA ARG A 91 5.00 6.17 1.34
C ARG A 91 4.93 5.47 -0.01
N ALA A 92 5.69 5.95 -1.00
CA ALA A 92 5.77 5.30 -2.30
C ALA A 92 6.35 3.87 -2.19
N ALA A 93 7.38 3.68 -1.36
CA ALA A 93 7.97 2.37 -1.12
C ALA A 93 7.00 1.40 -0.42
N VAL A 94 6.24 1.86 0.58
CA VAL A 94 5.19 1.08 1.25
C VAL A 94 4.11 0.68 0.25
N ALA A 95 3.58 1.63 -0.54
CA ALA A 95 2.55 1.35 -1.54
C ALA A 95 3.03 0.32 -2.58
N LYS A 96 4.28 0.44 -3.06
CA LYS A 96 4.88 -0.53 -3.98
C LYS A 96 5.04 -1.91 -3.35
N ALA A 97 5.49 -1.98 -2.11
CA ALA A 97 5.66 -3.24 -1.38
C ALA A 97 4.32 -3.91 -1.07
N ASP A 98 3.30 -3.12 -0.72
CA ASP A 98 1.94 -3.62 -0.46
C ASP A 98 1.31 -4.20 -1.72
N ARG A 99 1.40 -3.46 -2.85
CA ARG A 99 0.94 -3.96 -4.15
C ARG A 99 1.67 -5.25 -4.56
N ALA A 100 2.98 -5.32 -4.37
CA ALA A 100 3.74 -6.53 -4.68
C ALA A 100 3.32 -7.72 -3.79
N ALA A 101 3.01 -7.47 -2.51
CA ALA A 101 2.48 -8.49 -1.61
C ALA A 101 1.09 -8.98 -2.05
N ALA A 102 0.19 -8.04 -2.42
CA ALA A 102 -1.13 -8.37 -2.95
C ALA A 102 -1.06 -9.19 -4.25
N CYS A 103 -0.15 -8.84 -5.18
CA CYS A 103 0.05 -9.63 -6.40
C CYS A 103 0.55 -11.05 -6.10
N ALA A 104 1.45 -11.22 -5.13
CA ALA A 104 1.94 -12.53 -4.73
C ALA A 104 0.83 -13.39 -4.11
N GLU A 105 -0.02 -12.79 -3.28
CA GLU A 105 -1.18 -13.43 -2.67
C GLU A 105 -2.23 -13.81 -3.73
N LEU A 106 -2.52 -12.94 -4.69
CA LEU A 106 -3.37 -13.27 -5.84
C LEU A 106 -2.83 -14.44 -6.67
N SER A 107 -1.52 -14.52 -6.87
CA SER A 107 -0.92 -15.65 -7.59
C SER A 107 -1.16 -16.96 -6.84
N ALA A 108 -0.99 -16.96 -5.51
CA ALA A 108 -1.25 -18.13 -4.68
C ALA A 108 -2.74 -18.53 -4.69
N LEU A 109 -3.66 -17.56 -4.66
CA LEU A 109 -5.10 -17.82 -4.81
C LEU A 109 -5.45 -18.39 -6.18
N LEU A 110 -4.82 -17.91 -7.27
CA LEU A 110 -5.02 -18.51 -8.60
C LEU A 110 -4.57 -19.97 -8.65
N ASP A 111 -3.45 -20.32 -8.01
CA ASP A 111 -2.99 -21.71 -7.95
C ASP A 111 -4.01 -22.58 -7.19
N GLN A 112 -4.62 -22.04 -6.13
CA GLN A 112 -5.71 -22.73 -5.40
C GLN A 112 -6.97 -22.87 -6.26
N VAL A 113 -7.35 -21.85 -7.03
CA VAL A 113 -8.46 -21.93 -7.97
C VAL A 113 -8.19 -23.01 -9.03
N ALA A 114 -6.96 -23.05 -9.56
CA ALA A 114 -6.58 -24.03 -10.58
C ALA A 114 -6.59 -25.47 -10.03
N ASP A 115 -6.06 -25.69 -8.83
CA ASP A 115 -6.10 -27.00 -8.15
C ASP A 115 -7.54 -27.44 -7.87
N ALA A 116 -8.36 -26.56 -7.28
CA ALA A 116 -9.75 -26.87 -6.97
C ALA A 116 -10.57 -27.13 -8.24
N ALA A 117 -10.37 -26.35 -9.31
CA ALA A 117 -11.01 -26.59 -10.60
C ALA A 117 -10.57 -27.93 -11.21
N GLY A 118 -9.28 -28.29 -11.12
CA GLY A 118 -8.77 -29.58 -11.57
C GLY A 118 -9.37 -30.77 -10.81
N GLN A 119 -9.60 -30.62 -9.50
CA GLN A 119 -10.26 -31.64 -8.69
C GLN A 119 -11.74 -31.81 -9.04
N VAL A 120 -12.44 -30.71 -9.36
CA VAL A 120 -13.83 -30.78 -9.88
C VAL A 120 -13.87 -31.39 -11.29
N ASP A 121 -12.90 -31.07 -12.15
CA ASP A 121 -12.76 -31.65 -13.49
C ASP A 121 -12.42 -33.17 -13.44
N ALA A 122 -11.85 -33.65 -12.33
CA ALA A 122 -11.60 -35.07 -12.08
C ALA A 122 -12.83 -35.77 -11.49
N ASP A 123 -13.51 -35.12 -10.54
CA ASP A 123 -14.75 -35.60 -9.92
C ASP A 123 -15.73 -34.45 -9.67
N VAL A 124 -16.75 -34.35 -10.52
CA VAL A 124 -17.79 -33.31 -10.44
C VAL A 124 -18.63 -33.40 -9.17
N SER A 125 -18.66 -34.57 -8.51
CA SER A 125 -19.41 -34.79 -7.27
C SER A 125 -18.63 -34.36 -6.03
N ASN A 126 -17.38 -33.92 -6.18
CA ASN A 126 -16.53 -33.50 -5.09
C ASN A 126 -16.98 -32.15 -4.50
N VAL A 127 -17.94 -32.20 -3.57
CA VAL A 127 -18.52 -31.03 -2.90
C VAL A 127 -17.44 -30.17 -2.20
N ALA A 128 -16.41 -30.80 -1.63
CA ALA A 128 -15.33 -30.10 -0.96
C ALA A 128 -14.44 -29.30 -1.93
N ALA A 129 -14.23 -29.80 -3.15
CA ALA A 129 -13.54 -29.06 -4.20
C ALA A 129 -14.38 -27.88 -4.71
N TRP A 130 -15.69 -28.06 -4.89
CA TRP A 130 -16.61 -26.96 -5.24
C TRP A 130 -16.61 -25.83 -4.20
N ALA A 131 -16.66 -26.18 -2.90
CA ALA A 131 -16.63 -25.20 -1.82
C ALA A 131 -15.32 -24.40 -1.81
N ARG A 132 -14.17 -25.10 -1.88
CA ARG A 132 -12.84 -24.45 -1.95
C ARG A 132 -12.70 -23.56 -3.18
N LEU A 133 -13.19 -24.02 -4.33
CA LEU A 133 -13.16 -23.23 -5.55
C LEU A 133 -13.97 -21.93 -5.42
N GLN A 134 -15.18 -22.01 -4.85
CA GLN A 134 -16.01 -20.83 -4.64
C GLN A 134 -15.30 -19.83 -3.72
N THR A 135 -14.78 -20.29 -2.57
CA THR A 135 -14.02 -19.44 -1.65
C THR A 135 -12.81 -18.81 -2.33
N ALA A 136 -11.98 -19.59 -3.02
CA ALA A 136 -10.78 -19.07 -3.67
C ALA A 136 -11.10 -18.04 -4.77
N VAL A 137 -12.19 -18.22 -5.53
CA VAL A 137 -12.65 -17.24 -6.52
C VAL A 137 -13.15 -15.95 -5.85
N ASP A 138 -13.91 -16.06 -4.76
CA ASP A 138 -14.41 -14.90 -4.01
C ASP A 138 -13.28 -14.11 -3.35
N ASP A 139 -12.31 -14.81 -2.75
CA ASP A 139 -11.10 -14.23 -2.16
C ASP A 139 -10.25 -13.54 -3.23
N THR A 140 -10.07 -14.17 -4.40
CA THR A 140 -9.35 -13.58 -5.54
C THR A 140 -10.00 -12.27 -5.98
N ASN A 141 -11.32 -12.26 -6.15
CA ASN A 141 -12.05 -11.08 -6.58
C ASN A 141 -12.07 -9.97 -5.52
N THR A 142 -12.13 -10.33 -4.24
CA THR A 142 -12.06 -9.38 -3.12
C THR A 142 -10.68 -8.74 -3.04
N LEU A 143 -9.62 -9.56 -2.99
CA LEU A 143 -8.25 -9.08 -2.92
C LEU A 143 -7.91 -8.16 -4.10
N TYR A 144 -8.32 -8.55 -5.32
CA TYR A 144 -8.10 -7.73 -6.49
C TYR A 144 -8.81 -6.38 -6.38
N ARG A 145 -10.08 -6.35 -5.97
CA ARG A 145 -10.87 -5.11 -5.85
C ARG A 145 -10.34 -4.17 -4.78
N GLU A 146 -9.97 -4.70 -3.62
CA GLU A 146 -9.61 -3.90 -2.46
C GLU A 146 -8.17 -3.39 -2.50
N ARG A 147 -7.25 -4.18 -3.07
CA ARG A 147 -5.81 -3.90 -2.94
C ARG A 147 -5.09 -3.64 -4.27
N ILE A 148 -5.74 -3.87 -5.41
CA ILE A 148 -5.11 -3.70 -6.72
C ILE A 148 -5.93 -2.84 -7.69
N GLY A 149 -7.25 -3.06 -7.74
CA GLY A 149 -8.14 -2.40 -8.68
C GLY A 149 -8.15 -0.89 -8.46
N THR A 150 -7.75 -0.15 -9.49
CA THR A 150 -7.92 1.30 -9.54
C THR A 150 -9.27 1.65 -10.18
N ALA A 151 -9.81 2.83 -9.87
CA ALA A 151 -11.01 3.33 -10.52
C ALA A 151 -10.78 3.47 -12.03
N GLY A 152 -11.34 2.54 -12.82
CA GLY A 152 -11.25 2.54 -14.29
C GLY A 152 -10.77 1.23 -14.90
N GLU A 153 -10.12 0.35 -14.13
CA GLU A 153 -9.76 -1.00 -14.58
C GLU A 153 -10.78 -2.04 -14.08
N PHE A 154 -10.82 -3.19 -14.75
CA PHE A 154 -11.75 -4.30 -14.51
C PHE A 154 -12.05 -4.52 -13.01
N ARG A 155 -13.33 -4.69 -12.63
CA ARG A 155 -13.71 -4.83 -11.21
C ARG A 155 -13.57 -6.24 -10.63
N VAL A 156 -13.32 -7.24 -11.49
CA VAL A 156 -13.25 -8.66 -11.11
C VAL A 156 -12.26 -9.43 -12.01
N ILE A 157 -11.59 -10.42 -11.43
CA ILE A 157 -10.71 -11.34 -12.17
C ILE A 157 -11.54 -12.44 -12.82
N PHE A 158 -12.45 -13.02 -12.04
CA PHE A 158 -13.44 -13.99 -12.52
C PHE A 158 -14.79 -13.31 -12.69
N GLY A 159 -15.28 -13.27 -13.94
CA GLY A 159 -16.57 -12.65 -14.29
C GLY A 159 -17.78 -13.55 -14.07
N THR A 160 -17.58 -14.79 -13.62
CA THR A 160 -18.64 -15.78 -13.44
C THR A 160 -18.36 -16.57 -12.17
N SER A 161 -19.38 -16.77 -11.35
CA SER A 161 -19.25 -17.58 -10.13
C SER A 161 -19.15 -19.07 -10.52
N PRO A 162 -18.30 -19.87 -9.84
CA PRO A 162 -18.28 -21.32 -10.00
C PRO A 162 -19.68 -21.97 -9.90
N ARG A 163 -20.55 -21.47 -9.02
CA ARG A 163 -21.92 -21.99 -8.85
C ARG A 163 -22.79 -21.82 -10.10
N GLU A 164 -22.61 -20.73 -10.84
CA GLU A 164 -23.34 -20.47 -12.09
C GLU A 164 -22.91 -21.42 -13.22
N LEU A 165 -21.70 -21.99 -13.11
CA LEU A 165 -21.15 -22.93 -14.08
C LEU A 165 -21.55 -24.38 -13.81
N LEU A 166 -22.06 -24.69 -12.61
CA LEU A 166 -22.36 -26.04 -12.16
C LEU A 166 -23.26 -26.83 -13.14
N PRO A 167 -24.36 -26.27 -13.67
CA PRO A 167 -25.20 -27.00 -14.63
C PRO A 167 -24.44 -27.36 -15.92
N ARG A 168 -23.55 -26.46 -16.39
CA ARG A 168 -22.78 -26.64 -17.62
C ARG A 168 -21.68 -27.70 -17.43
N VAL A 169 -20.99 -27.68 -16.29
CA VAL A 169 -19.97 -28.68 -15.94
C VAL A 169 -20.63 -30.06 -15.81
N PHE A 170 -21.76 -30.17 -15.11
CA PHE A 170 -22.44 -31.45 -14.91
C PHE A 170 -22.93 -32.05 -16.24
N ALA A 171 -23.54 -31.23 -17.11
CA ALA A 171 -23.97 -31.67 -18.44
C ALA A 171 -22.79 -32.18 -19.30
N TRP A 172 -21.63 -31.52 -19.22
CA TRP A 172 -20.44 -31.95 -19.93
C TRP A 172 -19.89 -33.29 -19.43
N HIS A 173 -19.82 -33.49 -18.11
CA HIS A 173 -19.39 -34.75 -17.51
C HIS A 173 -20.32 -35.91 -17.87
N GLN A 174 -21.64 -35.70 -17.87
CA GLN A 174 -22.61 -36.70 -18.32
C GLN A 174 -22.41 -37.08 -19.79
N ALA A 175 -22.28 -36.09 -20.67
CA ALA A 175 -22.06 -36.33 -22.09
C ALA A 175 -20.74 -37.09 -22.35
N ARG A 176 -19.68 -36.76 -21.61
CA ARG A 176 -18.39 -37.46 -21.67
C ARG A 176 -18.49 -38.90 -21.18
N ALA A 177 -19.21 -39.15 -20.09
CA ALA A 177 -19.43 -40.50 -19.58
C ALA A 177 -20.24 -41.35 -20.56
N ALA A 178 -21.31 -40.81 -21.15
CA ALA A 178 -22.12 -41.49 -22.15
C ALA A 178 -21.29 -41.87 -23.40
N ALA A 179 -20.43 -40.96 -23.89
CA ALA A 179 -19.54 -41.24 -25.01
C ALA A 179 -18.50 -42.34 -24.68
N ALA A 180 -17.97 -42.37 -23.45
CA ALA A 180 -17.02 -43.40 -23.02
C ALA A 180 -17.62 -44.82 -22.98
N VAL A 181 -18.94 -44.95 -22.80
CA VAL A 181 -19.68 -46.23 -22.82
C VAL A 181 -20.20 -46.58 -24.22
N GLY A 182 -19.80 -45.82 -25.26
CA GLY A 182 -20.17 -46.09 -26.66
C GLY A 182 -21.53 -45.55 -27.08
N ALA A 183 -22.19 -44.74 -26.26
CA ALA A 183 -23.53 -44.21 -26.52
C ALA A 183 -23.54 -42.89 -27.33
N GLY A 184 -22.40 -42.40 -27.84
CA GLY A 184 -22.34 -41.18 -28.62
C GLY A 184 -20.94 -40.63 -28.91
N LYS A 185 -20.86 -39.52 -29.63
CA LYS A 185 -19.60 -38.79 -29.87
C LYS A 185 -19.21 -38.00 -28.62
N PRO A 186 -17.91 -37.91 -28.27
CA PRO A 186 -17.46 -37.10 -27.14
C PRO A 186 -17.84 -35.62 -27.36
N PRO A 187 -18.10 -34.86 -26.29
CA PRO A 187 -18.44 -33.45 -26.40
C PRO A 187 -17.31 -32.66 -27.08
N GLN A 188 -17.66 -31.86 -28.09
CA GLN A 188 -16.71 -31.06 -28.88
C GLN A 188 -16.34 -29.72 -28.23
N GLN A 189 -17.15 -29.21 -27.29
CA GLN A 189 -16.90 -27.94 -26.62
C GLN A 189 -16.18 -28.12 -25.28
N PRO A 190 -15.34 -27.14 -24.89
CA PRO A 190 -14.74 -27.10 -23.57
C PRO A 190 -15.84 -26.98 -22.49
N GLY A 191 -15.96 -27.99 -21.63
CA GLY A 191 -16.89 -27.98 -20.48
C GLY A 191 -16.22 -28.33 -19.16
N ALA A 192 -14.90 -28.49 -19.17
CA ALA A 192 -14.09 -28.50 -17.97
C ALA A 192 -14.17 -27.11 -17.32
N LEU A 193 -14.38 -27.09 -16.00
CA LEU A 193 -14.52 -25.91 -15.18
C LEU A 193 -13.30 -24.99 -15.28
N SER A 194 -12.11 -25.57 -15.41
CA SER A 194 -10.86 -24.85 -15.68
C SER A 194 -10.90 -23.99 -16.96
N GLN A 195 -11.62 -24.43 -17.98
CA GLN A 195 -11.80 -23.70 -19.25
C GLN A 195 -12.93 -22.67 -19.14
N LEU A 196 -14.02 -23.02 -18.45
CA LEU A 196 -15.17 -22.12 -18.25
C LEU A 196 -14.83 -20.92 -17.35
N LEU A 197 -13.96 -21.11 -16.35
CA LEU A 197 -13.42 -20.02 -15.53
C LEU A 197 -12.36 -19.18 -16.26
N ASN A 198 -11.97 -19.58 -17.47
CA ASN A 198 -10.95 -18.91 -18.27
C ASN A 198 -9.66 -18.66 -17.49
N LEU A 199 -9.15 -19.70 -16.80
CA LEU A 199 -7.99 -19.61 -15.91
C LEU A 199 -6.76 -19.04 -16.62
N GLY A 200 -6.56 -19.38 -17.90
CA GLY A 200 -5.47 -18.82 -18.70
C GLY A 200 -5.55 -17.30 -18.85
N HIS A 201 -6.75 -16.74 -19.01
CA HIS A 201 -6.94 -15.29 -19.07
C HIS A 201 -6.76 -14.64 -17.69
N ALA A 202 -7.25 -15.28 -16.62
CA ALA A 202 -7.04 -14.81 -15.24
C ALA A 202 -5.55 -14.77 -14.88
N GLN A 203 -4.80 -15.83 -15.20
CA GLN A 203 -3.34 -15.88 -15.04
C GLN A 203 -2.62 -14.82 -15.88
N ALA A 204 -3.01 -14.65 -17.14
CA ALA A 204 -2.40 -13.63 -18.00
C ALA A 204 -2.65 -12.21 -17.46
N ARG A 205 -3.84 -11.94 -16.90
CA ARG A 205 -4.15 -10.66 -16.25
C ARG A 205 -3.26 -10.42 -15.03
N ILE A 206 -3.14 -11.39 -14.14
CA ILE A 206 -2.30 -11.25 -12.94
C ILE A 206 -0.82 -11.10 -13.30
N LYS A 207 -0.33 -11.80 -14.33
CA LYS A 207 1.04 -11.62 -14.84
C LYS A 207 1.31 -10.20 -15.32
N ARG A 208 0.33 -9.50 -15.89
CA ARG A 208 0.49 -8.08 -16.29
C ARG A 208 0.51 -7.11 -15.11
N LEU A 209 0.03 -7.54 -13.95
CA LEU A 209 -0.02 -6.73 -12.72
C LEU A 209 1.25 -6.88 -11.88
N LEU A 210 2.06 -7.91 -12.16
CA LEU A 210 3.36 -8.12 -11.53
C LEU A 210 4.40 -7.16 -12.13
N PRO A 211 5.16 -6.43 -11.30
CA PRO A 211 6.21 -5.51 -11.74
C PRO A 211 7.45 -6.23 -12.27
#